data_AF-A0A7U1G3X5-F1
#
_entry.id   AF-A0A7U1G3X5-F1
#
_cell.length_a   1.000
_cell.length_b   1.000
_cell.length_c   1.000
_cell.angle_alpha   90.00
_cell.angle_beta   90.00
_cell.angle_gamma   90.00
#
_symmetry.space_group_name_H-M   'P 1'
#
loop_
_entity.id
_entity.type
_entity.pdbx_description
1 polymer ?
#
loop_
_entity_poly.entity_id
_entity_poly.type
_entity_poly.pdbx_seq_one_letter_code
_entity_poly.pdbx_strand_id
1 'polypeptide(L)' 'MAVPKKRTSKAKSKKAQWKRKALFVSQKSISLAKSILSDNVNSFIYINDKSVLKF' A
#
# COMPACT_ATOMS: atom_id res chain seq x y z
N MET A 1 8.56 5.60 34.30
CA MET A 1 8.66 5.51 32.83
C MET A 1 9.83 6.35 32.35
N ALA A 2 10.63 5.87 31.40
CA ALA A 2 11.76 6.64 30.88
C ALA A 2 11.25 7.79 29.99
N VAL A 3 11.71 9.02 30.26
CA VAL A 3 11.36 10.22 29.48
C VAL A 3 12.57 10.63 28.64
N PRO A 4 12.39 11.03 27.36
CA PRO A 4 13.50 11.49 26.54
C PRO A 4 14.07 12.79 27.10
N LYS A 5 15.37 12.77 27.43
CA LYS A 5 16.06 13.98 27.93
C LYS A 5 16.18 15.08 26.88
N LYS A 6 16.21 14.71 25.59
CA LYS A 6 16.37 15.63 24.45
C LYS A 6 15.50 15.18 23.27
N ARG A 7 15.09 16.15 22.44
CA ARG A 7 14.34 15.86 21.21
C ARG A 7 15.23 15.15 20.19
N THR A 8 14.62 14.26 19.40
CA THR A 8 15.28 13.67 18.23
C THR A 8 15.48 14.72 17.15
N SER A 9 16.67 14.78 16.55
CA SER A 9 16.94 15.68 15.43
C SER A 9 16.15 15.30 14.17
N LYS A 10 15.93 16.26 13.26
CA LYS A 10 15.18 16.05 12.02
C LYS A 10 15.79 14.95 11.14
N ALA A 11 17.13 14.91 11.05
CA ALA A 11 17.86 13.89 10.29
C ALA A 11 17.66 12.47 10.85
N LYS A 12 17.53 12.34 12.18
CA LYS A 12 17.28 11.04 12.85
C LYS A 12 15.79 10.68 12.90
N SER A 13 14.90 11.54 12.38
CA SER A 13 13.48 11.24 12.31
C SER A 13 13.25 10.02 11.40
N LYS A 14 12.57 9.00 11.92
CA LYS A 14 12.33 7.74 11.19
C LYS A 14 11.27 7.83 10.07
N LYS A 15 10.85 9.05 9.69
CA LYS A 15 9.81 9.30 8.66
C LYS A 15 10.13 8.67 7.30
N ALA A 16 11.40 8.62 6.90
CA ALA A 16 11.81 8.02 5.63
C ALA A 16 11.48 6.51 5.56
N GLN A 17 11.63 5.79 6.68
CA GLN A 17 11.30 4.36 6.75
C GLN A 17 9.80 4.11 6.57
N TRP A 18 8.96 4.98 7.15
CA TRP A 18 7.50 4.92 6.95
C TRP A 18 7.12 5.14 5.49
N LYS A 19 7.68 6.16 4.85
CA LYS A 19 7.45 6.44 3.42
C LYS A 19 7.92 5.29 2.51
N ARG A 20 9.04 4.65 2.85
CA ARG A 20 9.56 3.49 2.11
C ARG A 20 8.58 2.31 2.12
N LYS A 21 7.89 2.05 3.23
CA LYS A 21 6.86 1.00 3.27
C LYS A 21 5.71 1.29 2.30
N ALA A 22 5.24 2.53 2.26
CA ALA A 22 4.17 2.94 1.34
C ALA A 22 4.57 2.78 -0.13
N LEU A 23 5.83 3.07 -0.49
CA LEU A 23 6.35 2.87 -1.84
C LEU A 23 6.21 1.41 -2.30
N PHE A 24 6.59 0.43 -1.47
CA PHE A 24 6.47 -0.98 -1.83
C PHE A 24 5.03 -1.44 -1.99
N VAL A 25 4.12 -0.93 -1.14
CA VAL A 25 2.68 -1.23 -1.27
C VAL A 25 2.12 -0.64 -2.56
N SER A 26 2.50 0.59 -2.91
CA SER A 26 2.09 1.25 -4.15
C SER A 26 2.52 0.47 -5.40
N GLN A 27 3.77 0.00 -5.45
CA GLN A 27 4.27 -0.80 -6.57
C GLN A 27 3.45 -2.08 -6.80
N LYS A 28 3.14 -2.80 -5.72
CA LYS A 28 2.30 -4.01 -5.78
C LYS A 28 0.89 -3.68 -6.24
N SER A 29 0.29 -2.62 -5.71
CA SER A 29 -1.04 -2.16 -6.08
C SER A 29 -1.15 -1.78 -7.56
N ILE A 30 -0.13 -1.09 -8.10
CA ILE A 30 -0.09 -0.71 -9.52
C ILE A 30 0.03 -1.94 -10.41
N SER A 31 0.89 -2.89 -10.05
CA SER A 31 1.01 -4.15 -10.79
C SER A 31 -0.32 -4.91 -10.83
N LEU A 32 -1.00 -4.97 -9.69
CA LEU A 32 -2.31 -5.60 -9.58
C LEU A 32 -3.36 -4.89 -10.44
N ALA A 33 -3.45 -3.57 -10.36
CA ALA A 33 -4.39 -2.78 -11.15
C ALA A 33 -4.19 -2.97 -12.65
N LYS A 34 -2.94 -3.00 -13.13
CA LYS A 34 -2.62 -3.27 -14.54
C LYS A 34 -3.08 -4.66 -14.97
N SER A 35 -2.87 -5.67 -14.14
CA SER A 35 -3.31 -7.05 -14.42
C SER A 35 -4.83 -7.18 -14.51
N ILE A 36 -5.56 -6.45 -13.67
CA ILE A 36 -7.03 -6.42 -13.71
C ILE A 36 -7.51 -5.74 -15.00
N LEU A 37 -6.90 -4.62 -15.37
CA LEU A 37 -7.30 -3.86 -16.57
C LEU A 37 -7.00 -4.59 -17.89
N SER A 38 -6.00 -5.46 -17.92
CA SER A 38 -5.65 -6.21 -19.13
C SER A 38 -6.39 -7.55 -19.24
N ASP A 39 -7.31 -7.89 -18.34
CA ASP A 39 -8.04 -9.17 -18.26
C ASP A 39 -7.13 -10.43 -18.26
N ASN A 40 -5.83 -10.27 -17.97
CA ASN A 40 -4.84 -11.36 -17.93
C ASN A 40 -4.62 -11.86 -16.49
N VAL A 41 -5.70 -12.11 -15.77
CA VAL A 41 -5.65 -12.59 -14.38
C VAL A 41 -5.68 -14.12 -14.34
N ASN A 42 -4.54 -14.74 -14.00
CA ASN A 42 -4.41 -16.21 -13.94
C ASN A 42 -4.69 -16.80 -12.54
N SER A 43 -4.55 -16.03 -11.46
CA SER A 43 -4.49 -16.57 -10.07
C SER A 43 -5.46 -15.93 -9.08
N PHE A 44 -6.21 -14.90 -9.49
CA PHE A 44 -7.15 -14.19 -8.62
C PHE A 44 -8.40 -13.81 -9.41
N ILE A 45 -9.58 -13.95 -8.77
CA ILE A 45 -10.88 -13.61 -9.34
C ILE A 45 -11.27 -12.21 -8.87
N TYR A 46 -11.33 -11.26 -9.79
CA TYR A 46 -11.94 -9.95 -9.53
C TYR A 46 -13.42 -9.99 -9.91
N ILE A 47 -14.30 -9.85 -8.93
CA ILE A 47 -15.76 -9.84 -9.16
C ILE A 47 -16.14 -8.48 -9.75
N ASN A 48 -16.31 -8.42 -11.07
CA ASN A 48 -16.75 -7.21 -11.78
C ASN A 48 -18.27 -7.19 -12.08
N ASP A 49 -19.00 -8.19 -11.57
CA ASP A 49 -20.43 -8.31 -11.81
C ASP A 49 -21.21 -7.23 -11.04
N LYS A 50 -21.76 -6.27 -11.79
CA LYS A 50 -22.63 -5.21 -11.26
C LYS A 50 -23.93 -5.75 -10.63
N SER A 51 -24.31 -6.99 -10.95
CA SER A 51 -25.48 -7.67 -10.38
C SER A 51 -25.27 -8.08 -8.91
N VAL A 52 -24.02 -8.32 -8.50
CA VAL A 52 -23.64 -8.75 -7.15
C VAL A 52 -23.58 -7.55 -6.18
N LEU A 53 -23.39 -6.34 -6.71
CA LEU A 53 -23.37 -5.08 -5.95
C LEU A 53 -24.78 -4.44 -5.79
N LYS A 54 -25.85 -5.24 -5.81
CA LYS A 54 -27.17 -4.77 -5.39
C LYS A 54 -27.28 -4.89 -3.88
N PHE A 55 -27.06 -3.77 -3.21
CA PHE A 55 -27.64 -3.50 -1.89
C PHE A 55 -28.98 -2.80 -2.09
#